data_AF-A0A1W9J3H8-F1
#
_entry.id   AF-A0A1W9J3H8-F1
#
_cell.length_a   1.000
_cell.length_b   1.000
_cell.length_c   1.000
_cell.angle_alpha   90.00
_cell.angle_beta   90.00
_cell.angle_gamma   90.00
#
_symmetry.space_group_name_H-M   'P 1'
#
loop_
_entity.id
_entity.type
_entity.pdbx_description
1 polymer ?
#
loop_
_entity_poly.entity_id
_entity_poly.type
_entity_poly.pdbx_seq_one_letter_code
_entity_poly.pdbx_strand_id
1 'polypeptide(L)' 'MVGTLILAVLLPPWETPPTQPPEFLGFHSVLSPPTPEAIISRMLLTIELTTVTIAGLYAAFYFRRRP' A
#
# COMPACT_ATOMS: atom_id res chain seq x y z
N MET A 1 3.20 -17.78 -1.27
CA MET A 1 2.65 -16.50 -1.75
C MET A 1 1.84 -15.77 -0.67
N VAL A 2 0.84 -16.40 -0.05
CA VAL A 2 0.03 -15.74 1.01
C VAL A 2 0.82 -15.52 2.31
N GLY A 3 1.59 -16.51 2.78
CA GLY A 3 2.39 -16.37 4.00
C GLY A 3 3.43 -15.25 3.93
N THR A 4 4.05 -15.05 2.76
CA THR A 4 4.99 -13.94 2.51
C THR A 4 4.31 -12.57 2.55
N LEU A 5 3.05 -12.47 2.11
CA LEU A 5 2.28 -11.22 2.19
C LEU A 5 1.92 -10.88 3.64
N ILE A 6 1.56 -11.89 4.44
CA ILE A 6 1.28 -11.71 5.88
C ILE A 6 2.56 -11.28 6.62
N LEU A 7 3.70 -11.88 6.29
CA LEU A 7 4.98 -11.53 6.90
C LEU A 7 5.39 -10.10 6.58
N ALA A 8 5.15 -9.65 5.34
CA ALA A 8 5.34 -8.26 4.94
C ALA A 8 4.49 -7.34 5.82
N VAL A 9 3.19 -7.61 6.02
CA VAL A 9 2.32 -6.82 6.92
C VAL A 9 2.87 -6.71 8.36
N LEU A 10 3.46 -7.78 8.91
CA LEU A 10 3.91 -7.83 10.31
C LEU A 10 5.31 -7.27 10.56
N LEU A 11 6.20 -7.37 9.58
CA LEU A 11 7.55 -6.83 9.62
C LEU A 11 7.59 -5.81 8.49
N PRO A 12 7.59 -4.49 8.74
CA PRO A 12 7.50 -3.51 7.66
C PRO A 12 8.88 -3.27 7.01
N PRO A 13 9.31 -3.97 5.95
CA PRO A 13 10.57 -3.66 5.26
C PRO A 13 10.51 -2.34 4.46
N TRP A 14 9.35 -1.67 4.48
CA TRP A 14 9.09 -0.41 3.78
C TRP A 14 9.32 0.83 4.66
N GLU A 15 9.69 0.67 5.93
CA GLU A 15 10.19 1.81 6.69
C GLU A 15 11.63 2.08 6.29
N THR A 16 11.88 3.27 5.76
CA THR A 16 13.24 3.73 5.50
C THR A 16 13.99 3.86 6.82
N PRO A 17 15.21 3.30 6.92
CA PRO A 17 16.08 3.52 8.06
C PRO A 17 16.27 5.01 8.32
N PRO A 18 16.40 5.45 9.59
CA PRO A 18 16.52 6.88 9.93
C PRO A 18 17.73 7.59 9.29
N THR A 19 18.67 6.82 8.74
CA THR A 19 19.87 7.30 8.03
C THR A 19 19.66 7.51 6.51
N GLN A 20 18.53 7.10 5.93
CA GLN A 20 18.22 7.25 4.50
C GLN A 20 17.06 8.23 4.28
N PRO A 21 17.05 8.98 3.16
CA PRO A 21 15.94 9.86 2.82
C PRO A 21 14.64 9.05 2.72
N PRO A 22 13.51 9.55 3.25
CA PRO A 22 12.26 8.79 3.29
C PRO A 22 11.79 8.40 1.88
N GLU A 23 11.79 7.10 1.61
CA GLU A 23 11.31 6.50 0.36
C GLU A 23 9.89 5.97 0.56
N PHE A 24 8.98 6.52 -0.23
CA PHE A 24 7.60 6.10 -0.49
C PHE A 24 6.84 5.35 0.63
N LEU A 25 5.92 6.08 1.27
CA LEU A 25 5.09 5.60 2.37
C LEU A 25 3.82 4.82 1.95
N GLY A 26 3.64 4.43 0.69
CA GLY A 26 2.49 3.63 0.20
C GLY A 26 1.15 3.94 0.89
N PHE A 27 0.45 2.89 1.33
CA PHE A 27 -0.81 2.99 2.09
C PHE A 27 -0.69 3.64 3.48
N HIS A 28 0.51 3.66 4.07
CA HIS A 28 0.75 4.33 5.34
C HIS A 28 0.47 5.85 5.21
N SER A 29 0.69 6.42 4.02
CA SER A 29 0.39 7.82 3.67
C SER A 29 -1.09 8.21 3.84
N VAL A 30 -2.01 7.24 3.77
CA VAL A 30 -3.45 7.49 3.86
C VAL A 30 -3.86 7.85 5.29
N LEU A 31 -3.25 7.20 6.28
CA LEU A 31 -3.52 7.41 7.70
C LEU A 31 -2.50 8.33 8.38
N SER A 32 -1.32 8.47 7.79
CA SER A 32 -0.24 9.32 8.28
C SER A 32 0.25 10.21 7.15
N PRO A 33 0.08 11.54 7.22
CA PRO A 33 0.53 12.42 6.16
C PRO A 33 2.05 12.28 5.93
N PRO A 34 2.52 12.27 4.67
CA PRO A 34 3.94 12.18 4.37
C PRO A 34 4.69 13.41 4.91
N THR A 35 5.92 13.21 5.38
CA THR A 35 6.80 14.32 5.72
C THR A 35 7.14 15.14 4.47
N PRO A 36 7.41 16.45 4.58
CA PRO A 36 7.68 17.32 3.43
C PRO A 36 8.84 16.84 2.54
N GLU A 37 9.78 16.09 3.11
CA GLU A 37 10.98 15.57 2.44
C GLU A 37 10.76 14.18 1.80
N ALA A 38 9.58 13.58 1.96
CA ALA A 38 9.30 12.24 1.46
C ALA A 38 9.22 12.21 -0.08
N ILE A 39 9.91 11.23 -0.68
CA ILE A 39 9.88 11.03 -2.13
C ILE A 39 8.63 10.23 -2.52
N ILE A 40 7.72 10.84 -3.27
CA ILE A 40 6.51 10.20 -3.78
C ILE A 40 6.78 9.58 -5.16
N SER A 41 6.81 8.25 -5.24
CA SER A 41 6.90 7.53 -6.52
C SER A 41 5.55 7.47 -7.22
N ARG A 42 5.42 8.20 -8.32
CA ARG A 42 4.20 8.25 -9.15
C ARG A 42 3.84 6.89 -9.76
N MET A 43 4.85 6.06 -10.04
CA MET A 43 4.64 4.70 -10.53
C MET A 43 4.05 3.80 -9.45
N LEU A 44 4.60 3.83 -8.23
CA LEU A 44 4.08 3.03 -7.12
C LEU A 44 2.67 3.45 -6.72
N LEU A 45 2.39 4.75 -6.69
CA LEU A 45 1.05 5.28 -6.44
C LEU A 45 0.04 4.79 -7.51
N THR A 46 0.46 4.74 -8.77
CA THR A 46 -0.38 4.20 -9.86
C THR A 46 -0.68 2.72 -9.67
N ILE A 47 0.35 1.92 -9.34
CA ILE A 47 0.20 0.49 -9.07
C ILE A 47 -0.72 0.26 -7.87
N GLU A 48 -0.55 1.04 -6.81
CA GLU A 48 -1.37 0.99 -5.60
C GLU A 48 -2.84 1.28 -5.91
N LEU A 49 -3.15 2.42 -6.51
CA LEU A 49 -4.52 2.80 -6.88
C LEU A 49 -5.16 1.78 -7.82
N THR A 50 -4.41 1.26 -8.79
CA THR A 50 -4.91 0.23 -9.72
C THR A 50 -5.26 -1.06 -8.97
N THR A 51 -4.38 -1.49 -8.06
CA THR A 51 -4.58 -2.70 -7.26
C THR A 51 -5.82 -2.59 -6.36
N VAL A 52 -5.98 -1.44 -5.70
CA VAL A 52 -7.14 -1.16 -4.84
C VAL A 52 -8.44 -1.13 -5.64
N THR A 53 -8.41 -0.52 -6.82
CA THR A 53 -9.57 -0.47 -7.73
C THR A 53 -9.99 -1.87 -8.15
N ILE A 54 -9.04 -2.71 -8.56
CA ILE A 54 -9.30 -4.11 -8.95
C ILE A 54 -9.84 -4.91 -7.75
N ALA A 55 -9.22 -4.78 -6.58
CA ALA A 55 -9.71 -5.43 -5.36
C ALA A 55 -11.15 -5.01 -5.01
N GLY A 56 -11.46 -3.72 -5.11
CA GLY A 56 -12.81 -3.17 -4.92
C GLY A 56 -13.82 -3.73 -5.92
N LEU A 57 -13.43 -3.89 -7.19
CA LEU A 57 -14.28 -4.51 -8.21
C LEU A 57 -14.60 -5.97 -7.88
N TYR A 58 -13.59 -6.75 -7.49
CA TYR A 58 -13.80 -8.14 -7.06
C TYR A 58 -14.66 -8.21 -5.79
N ALA A 59 -14.42 -7.34 -4.81
CA ALA A 59 -15.23 -7.26 -3.60
C ALA A 59 -16.69 -6.93 -3.93
N ALA A 60 -16.95 -5.96 -4.80
CA ALA A 60 -18.30 -5.61 -5.24
C ALA A 60 -19.00 -6.81 -5.90
N PHE A 61 -18.31 -7.56 -6.76
CA PHE A 61 -18.86 -8.78 -7.35
C PHE A 61 -19.14 -9.86 -6.31
N TYR A 62 -18.24 -10.03 -5.34
CA TYR A 62 -18.40 -10.98 -4.24
C TYR A 62 -19.61 -10.66 -3.36
N PHE A 63 -19.77 -9.39 -2.95
CA PHE A 63 -20.91 -8.95 -2.15
C PHE A 63 -22.23 -8.94 -2.93
N ARG A 64 -22.20 -8.72 -4.25
CA ARG A 64 -23.39 -8.84 -5.11
C ARG A 64 -24.02 -10.24 -5.11
N ARG A 65 -23.21 -11.28 -4.90
CA ARG A 65 -23.64 -12.70 -4.92
C ARG A 65 -23.99 -13.25 -3.55
N ARG A 66 -23.88 -12.44 -2.47
CA ARG A 66 -24.34 -12.82 -1.15
C ARG A 66 -25.84 -12.52 -1.01
N PRO A 67 -26.65 -13.41 -0.42
CA PRO A 67 -28.06 -13.16 -0.16
C PRO A 67 -28.27 -11.97 0.79
#